data_AF-A0A7C4DKM0-F1
#
_entry.id   AF-A0A7C4DKM0-F1
#
_cell.length_a   1.000
_cell.length_b   1.000
_cell.length_c   1.000
_cell.angle_alpha   90.00
_cell.angle_beta   90.00
_cell.angle_gamma   90.00
#
_symmetry.space_group_name_H-M   'P 1'
#
loop_
_entity.id
_entity.type
_entity.pdbx_description
1 polymer ?
#
loop_
_entity_poly.entity_id
_entity_poly.type
_entity_poly.pdbx_seq_one_letter_code
_entity_poly.pdbx_strand_id
1 'polypeptide(L)'
;MERSYKCERVVERLHKKVNRQILGSLEACVHCGMCTDQCHYVLANPGDVTYMPSYKADRLRKFFKAHIDWTGRVFPWWVGAKDLYTDQELEELKDVVFGKCTNCRRCSVNCPMGVDMAVFNRMARGLLCSVGVMPEGVSHVAKDQWEIGNQMGVLKEDYLDTLAWMEEELQAKYNDPSIKIPVDKEGADILYTINPREAKYDPRSIAEAAAIFHFAGENWTMSSEGWDMTNFGLFNGDDDLGGAVAKRLYDAADNLGVKKVVISECGHGYRSTRCEGQNWGQRDVKFVMESSVITMIDYIRAGRIKVDKSKNNFSVTYHDSCNLARSCGMTEEPRIL
;
A
#
# COMPACT_ATOMS: atom_id res chain seq x y z
N MET A 1 -18.19 33.55 -8.26
CA MET A 1 -16.73 33.37 -8.30
C MET A 1 -16.46 32.28 -9.30
N GLU A 2 -15.65 32.55 -10.32
CA GLU A 2 -15.26 31.54 -11.31
C GLU A 2 -14.33 30.51 -10.65
N ARG A 3 -14.53 29.23 -10.95
CA ARG A 3 -13.77 28.13 -10.37
C ARG A 3 -12.50 27.92 -11.19
N SER A 4 -11.38 27.62 -10.55
CA SER A 4 -10.17 27.24 -11.28
C SER A 4 -10.38 25.92 -12.04
N TYR A 5 -9.71 25.78 -13.19
CA TYR A 5 -9.79 24.56 -13.99
C TYR A 5 -9.52 23.28 -13.18
N LYS A 6 -8.49 23.29 -12.31
CA LYS A 6 -8.18 22.14 -11.45
C LYS A 6 -9.33 21.83 -10.49
N CYS A 7 -9.93 22.83 -9.86
CA CYS A 7 -11.08 22.63 -8.99
C CYS A 7 -12.28 22.03 -9.75
N GLU A 8 -12.53 22.47 -10.99
CA GLU A 8 -13.59 21.87 -11.83
C GLU A 8 -13.34 20.39 -12.10
N ARG A 9 -12.10 20.02 -12.43
CA ARG A 9 -11.71 18.62 -12.68
C ARG A 9 -11.85 17.76 -11.42
N VAL A 10 -11.49 18.29 -10.24
CA VAL A 10 -11.69 17.61 -8.95
C VAL A 10 -13.17 17.30 -8.72
N VAL A 11 -14.05 18.27 -8.97
CA VAL A 11 -15.50 18.11 -8.79
C VAL A 11 -16.08 17.08 -9.75
N GLU A 12 -15.67 17.09 -11.02
CA GLU A 12 -16.13 16.07 -11.98
C GLU A 12 -15.71 14.66 -11.55
N ARG A 13 -14.48 14.50 -11.05
CA ARG A 13 -13.96 13.19 -10.61
C ARG A 13 -14.53 12.72 -9.28
N LEU A 14 -15.06 13.63 -8.46
CA LEU A 14 -15.63 13.30 -7.14
C LEU A 14 -16.67 12.18 -7.23
N HIS A 15 -17.64 12.32 -8.14
CA HIS A 15 -18.73 11.36 -8.30
C HIS A 15 -18.24 9.96 -8.72
N LYS A 16 -17.11 9.87 -9.42
CA LYS A 16 -16.51 8.59 -9.85
C LYS A 16 -15.77 7.89 -8.72
N LYS A 17 -15.22 8.64 -7.76
CA LYS A 17 -14.45 8.07 -6.63
C LYS A 17 -15.30 7.75 -5.41
N VAL A 18 -16.48 8.35 -5.26
CA VAL A 18 -17.37 8.08 -4.13
C VAL A 18 -17.96 6.67 -4.25
N ASN A 19 -17.80 5.86 -3.20
CA ASN A 19 -18.40 4.54 -3.09
C ASN A 19 -19.14 4.39 -1.75
N ARG A 20 -19.79 3.23 -1.55
CA ARG A 20 -20.57 2.93 -0.34
C ARG A 20 -19.78 3.12 0.96
N GLN A 21 -18.52 2.67 1.00
CA GLN A 21 -17.68 2.75 2.20
C GLN A 21 -17.32 4.20 2.54
N ILE A 22 -17.02 5.00 1.52
CA ILE A 22 -16.74 6.43 1.65
C ILE A 22 -17.98 7.17 2.17
N LEU A 23 -19.15 6.94 1.56
CA LEU A 23 -20.41 7.55 2.00
C LEU A 23 -20.73 7.20 3.45
N GLY A 24 -20.63 5.93 3.82
CA GLY A 24 -20.84 5.50 5.21
C GLY A 24 -19.90 6.21 6.18
N SER A 25 -18.63 6.37 5.82
CA SER A 25 -17.64 7.06 6.66
C SER A 25 -17.86 8.58 6.75
N LEU A 26 -18.42 9.19 5.71
CA LEU A 26 -18.75 10.62 5.69
C LEU A 26 -19.94 10.93 6.60
N GLU A 27 -20.99 10.10 6.54
CA GLU A 27 -22.27 10.31 7.24
C GLU A 27 -22.26 9.79 8.69
N ALA A 28 -21.52 8.72 9.00
CA ALA A 28 -21.59 8.09 10.33
C ALA A 28 -20.92 8.88 11.47
N CYS A 29 -20.15 9.92 11.17
CA CYS A 29 -19.38 10.63 12.18
C CYS A 29 -20.25 11.50 13.09
N VAL A 30 -20.21 11.22 14.39
CA VAL A 30 -20.92 11.98 15.44
C VAL A 30 -20.05 13.00 16.18
N HIS A 31 -18.83 13.25 15.69
CA HIS A 31 -17.87 14.20 16.28
C HIS A 31 -17.50 13.94 17.76
N CYS A 32 -17.48 12.68 18.22
CA CYS A 32 -17.16 12.33 19.61
C CYS A 32 -15.70 12.58 20.04
N GLY A 33 -14.79 12.82 19.09
CA GLY A 33 -13.38 13.13 19.39
C GLY A 33 -12.46 11.95 19.71
N MET A 34 -12.96 10.72 19.90
CA MET A 34 -12.11 9.55 20.24
C MET A 34 -10.97 9.30 19.22
N CYS A 35 -11.18 9.62 17.95
CA CYS A 35 -10.15 9.49 16.92
C CYS A 35 -8.95 10.42 17.16
N THR A 36 -9.17 11.57 17.82
CA THR A 36 -8.16 12.58 18.15
C THR A 36 -7.18 12.04 19.20
N ASP A 37 -7.68 11.47 20.29
CA ASP A 37 -6.86 10.89 21.36
C ASP A 37 -5.98 9.73 20.86
N GLN A 38 -6.43 9.06 19.81
CA GLN A 38 -5.73 7.95 19.17
C GLN A 38 -4.78 8.40 18.05
N CYS A 39 -4.73 9.67 17.67
CA CYS A 39 -3.87 10.12 16.58
C CYS A 39 -2.48 10.52 17.10
N HIS A 40 -1.44 9.76 16.74
CA HIS A 40 -0.07 10.08 17.17
C HIS A 40 0.43 11.44 16.64
N TYR A 41 -0.08 11.92 15.49
CA TYR A 41 0.22 13.27 15.02
C TYR A 41 -0.35 14.36 15.93
N VAL A 42 -1.54 14.15 16.51
CA VAL A 42 -2.11 15.06 17.49
C VAL A 42 -1.28 15.04 18.77
N LEU A 43 -0.93 13.83 19.25
CA LEU A 43 -0.12 13.66 20.45
C LEU A 43 1.27 14.30 20.31
N ALA A 44 1.86 14.25 19.11
CA ALA A 44 3.15 14.88 18.81
C ALA A 44 3.05 16.41 18.59
N ASN A 45 1.86 16.94 18.32
CA ASN A 45 1.63 18.37 18.04
C ASN A 45 0.48 18.90 18.91
N PRO A 46 0.66 18.94 20.24
CA PRO A 46 -0.40 19.38 21.14
C PRO A 46 -0.78 20.84 20.87
N GLY A 47 -2.09 21.13 20.85
CA GLY A 47 -2.64 22.47 20.63
C GLY A 47 -2.94 22.82 19.17
N ASP A 48 -2.37 22.10 18.19
CA ASP A 48 -2.71 22.30 16.78
C ASP A 48 -3.89 21.41 16.37
N VAL A 49 -5.08 22.03 16.34
CA VAL A 49 -6.34 21.39 15.96
C VAL A 49 -6.35 20.84 14.52
N THR A 50 -5.44 21.31 13.66
CA THR A 50 -5.40 20.88 12.25
C THR A 50 -4.92 19.43 12.07
N TYR A 51 -4.26 18.86 13.08
CA TYR A 51 -3.89 17.44 13.10
C TYR A 51 -5.05 16.51 13.50
N MET A 52 -6.14 17.03 14.07
CA MET A 52 -7.26 16.21 14.51
C MET A 52 -7.92 15.48 13.32
N PRO A 53 -8.14 14.15 13.38
CA PRO A 53 -8.78 13.43 12.29
C PRO A 53 -10.17 13.96 11.93
N SER A 54 -10.95 14.40 12.93
CA SER A 54 -12.25 15.05 12.70
C SER A 54 -12.12 16.34 11.90
N TYR A 55 -11.15 17.21 12.24
CA TYR A 55 -10.89 18.45 11.51
C TYR A 55 -10.54 18.19 10.04
N LYS A 56 -9.64 17.22 9.79
CA LYS A 56 -9.26 16.80 8.43
C LYS A 56 -10.46 16.26 7.65
N ALA A 57 -11.24 15.38 8.29
CA ALA A 57 -12.44 14.83 7.69
C ALA A 57 -13.45 15.95 7.36
N ASP A 58 -13.61 16.96 8.22
CA ASP A 58 -14.54 18.05 8.01
C ASP A 58 -14.17 18.97 6.84
N ARG A 59 -12.87 19.22 6.61
CA ARG A 59 -12.42 19.94 5.41
C ARG A 59 -13.00 19.32 4.14
N LEU A 60 -13.09 18.00 4.16
CA LEU A 60 -13.56 17.25 3.02
C LEU A 60 -15.06 17.04 3.07
N ARG A 61 -15.67 16.69 4.22
CA ARG A 61 -17.14 16.58 4.36
C ARG A 61 -17.86 17.83 3.86
N LYS A 62 -17.33 19.02 4.13
CA LYS A 62 -17.91 20.28 3.62
C LYS A 62 -17.97 20.31 2.09
N PHE A 63 -16.92 19.83 1.43
CA PHE A 63 -16.85 19.67 -0.02
C PHE A 63 -17.77 18.55 -0.52
N PHE A 64 -17.84 17.41 0.17
CA PHE A 64 -18.78 16.32 -0.17
C PHE A 64 -20.24 16.76 -0.07
N LYS A 65 -20.62 17.47 1.01
CA LYS A 65 -21.97 17.99 1.19
C LYS A 65 -22.39 18.95 0.08
N ALA A 66 -21.45 19.71 -0.49
CA ALA A 66 -21.75 20.64 -1.58
C ALA A 66 -22.11 19.95 -2.90
N HIS A 67 -21.65 18.71 -3.14
CA HIS A 67 -21.76 18.05 -4.44
C HIS A 67 -22.54 16.73 -4.43
N ILE A 68 -22.43 15.96 -3.36
CA ILE A 68 -23.01 14.62 -3.24
C ILE A 68 -24.36 14.67 -2.52
N ASP A 69 -24.41 15.36 -1.38
CA ASP A 69 -25.63 15.46 -0.59
C ASP A 69 -26.66 16.37 -1.27
N TRP A 70 -27.92 15.96 -1.24
CA TRP A 70 -29.02 16.78 -1.71
C TRP A 70 -29.27 17.97 -0.78
N THR A 71 -29.23 17.77 0.54
CA THR A 71 -29.52 18.86 1.48
C THR A 71 -28.46 19.95 1.42
N GLY A 72 -27.19 19.59 1.25
CA GLY A 72 -26.11 20.55 1.05
C GLY A 72 -26.15 21.31 -0.28
N ARG A 73 -26.75 20.76 -1.34
CA ARG A 73 -26.97 21.47 -2.61
C ARG A 73 -28.09 22.51 -2.53
N VAL A 74 -29.15 22.21 -1.77
CA VAL A 74 -30.34 23.09 -1.67
C VAL A 74 -30.22 24.10 -0.51
N PHE A 75 -29.65 23.68 0.62
CA PHE A 75 -29.54 24.47 1.86
C PHE A 75 -28.08 24.49 2.40
N PRO A 76 -27.10 24.97 1.62
CA PRO A 76 -25.67 24.87 1.97
C PRO A 76 -25.32 25.53 3.31
N TRP A 77 -25.98 26.63 3.68
CA TRP A 77 -25.74 27.34 4.94
C TRP A 77 -26.17 26.55 6.17
N TRP A 78 -27.16 25.68 6.05
CA TRP A 78 -27.70 24.90 7.17
C TRP A 78 -26.78 23.74 7.55
N VAL A 79 -26.17 23.10 6.56
CA VAL A 79 -25.30 21.92 6.76
C VAL A 79 -23.81 22.25 6.73
N GLY A 80 -23.47 23.53 6.55
CA GLY A 80 -22.10 24.03 6.49
C GLY A 80 -21.34 23.57 5.24
N ALA A 81 -22.03 23.33 4.13
CA ALA A 81 -21.39 22.94 2.87
C ALA A 81 -20.48 24.07 2.37
N LYS A 82 -19.26 23.71 1.94
CA LYS A 82 -18.29 24.66 1.39
C LYS A 82 -17.62 24.02 0.18
N ASP A 83 -17.57 24.76 -0.91
CA ASP A 83 -16.96 24.33 -2.16
C ASP A 83 -15.49 24.79 -2.28
N LEU A 84 -14.78 24.26 -3.28
CA LEU A 84 -13.41 24.60 -3.66
C LEU A 84 -13.43 25.47 -4.93
N TYR A 85 -12.71 26.59 -4.92
CA TYR A 85 -12.67 27.53 -6.05
C TYR A 85 -11.26 27.84 -6.54
N THR A 86 -10.25 27.80 -5.68
CA THR A 86 -8.90 28.27 -6.01
C THR A 86 -7.85 27.17 -5.93
N ASP A 87 -6.79 27.30 -6.71
CA ASP A 87 -5.63 26.39 -6.64
C ASP A 87 -4.96 26.43 -5.25
N GLN A 88 -4.98 27.58 -4.58
CA GLN A 88 -4.48 27.73 -3.21
C GLN A 88 -5.24 26.82 -2.22
N GLU A 89 -6.56 26.71 -2.35
CA GLU A 89 -7.36 25.80 -1.51
C GLU A 89 -6.99 24.32 -1.76
N LEU A 90 -6.60 23.96 -2.99
CA LEU A 90 -6.11 22.61 -3.30
C LEU A 90 -4.73 22.35 -2.66
N GLU A 91 -3.85 23.34 -2.65
CA GLU A 91 -2.54 23.26 -1.98
C GLU A 91 -2.67 23.16 -0.46
N GLU A 92 -3.60 23.90 0.15
CA GLU A 92 -3.94 23.74 1.57
C GLU A 92 -4.49 22.33 1.85
N LEU A 93 -5.34 21.81 0.98
CA LEU A 93 -5.88 20.46 1.13
C LEU A 93 -4.78 19.41 0.99
N LYS A 94 -3.81 19.62 0.09
CA LYS A 94 -2.63 18.76 -0.08
C LYS A 94 -1.85 18.61 1.23
N ASP A 95 -1.57 19.71 1.93
CA ASP A 95 -0.88 19.68 3.23
C ASP A 95 -1.67 18.84 4.26
N VAL A 96 -2.99 19.02 4.31
CA VAL A 96 -3.87 18.29 5.22
C VAL A 96 -3.84 16.77 4.97
N VAL A 97 -3.94 16.35 3.71
CA VAL A 97 -4.10 14.92 3.36
C VAL A 97 -2.78 14.16 3.21
N PHE A 98 -1.70 14.84 2.81
CA PHE A 98 -0.36 14.26 2.69
C PHE A 98 0.54 14.56 3.89
N GLY A 99 0.61 15.82 4.32
CA GLY A 99 1.53 16.26 5.37
C GLY A 99 1.09 15.83 6.77
N LYS A 100 -0.22 15.83 7.05
CA LYS A 100 -0.73 15.61 8.41
C LYS A 100 -1.29 14.20 8.66
N CYS A 101 -1.37 13.33 7.66
CA CYS A 101 -1.99 12.01 7.79
C CYS A 101 -1.15 10.94 7.09
N THR A 102 -0.86 9.84 7.79
CA THR A 102 -0.13 8.69 7.21
C THR A 102 -1.04 7.57 6.69
N ASN A 103 -2.36 7.72 6.77
CA ASN A 103 -3.32 6.64 6.50
C ASN A 103 -3.09 5.37 7.34
N CYS A 104 -2.46 5.49 8.51
CA CYS A 104 -2.11 4.35 9.36
C CYS A 104 -3.32 3.62 9.98
N ARG A 105 -4.56 4.10 9.79
CA ARG A 105 -5.83 3.56 10.32
C ARG A 105 -5.95 3.43 11.84
N ARG A 106 -5.02 3.95 12.64
CA ARG A 106 -5.14 3.93 14.12
C ARG A 106 -6.43 4.60 14.59
N CYS A 107 -6.79 5.74 14.01
CA CYS A 107 -8.04 6.42 14.30
C CYS A 107 -9.27 5.66 13.79
N SER A 108 -9.18 4.98 12.63
CA SER A 108 -10.28 4.20 12.05
C SER A 108 -10.66 3.02 12.94
N VAL A 109 -9.67 2.23 13.39
CA VAL A 109 -9.90 1.05 14.23
C VAL A 109 -10.51 1.40 15.60
N ASN A 110 -10.23 2.59 16.11
CA ASN A 110 -10.76 3.07 17.39
C ASN A 110 -12.05 3.89 17.25
N CYS A 111 -12.61 4.05 16.05
CA CYS A 111 -13.84 4.81 15.87
C CYS A 111 -15.06 3.96 16.24
N PRO A 112 -15.87 4.34 17.25
CA PRO A 112 -17.05 3.57 17.64
C PRO A 112 -18.14 3.56 16.55
N MET A 113 -18.10 4.52 15.62
CA MET A 113 -19.05 4.63 14.51
C MET A 113 -18.57 3.91 13.24
N GLY A 114 -17.38 3.30 13.25
CA GLY A 114 -16.83 2.62 12.07
C GLY A 114 -16.37 3.55 10.95
N VAL A 115 -16.08 4.82 11.23
CA VAL A 115 -15.57 5.78 10.24
C VAL A 115 -14.15 5.38 9.81
N ASP A 116 -13.95 5.06 8.52
CA ASP A 116 -12.62 4.82 7.98
C ASP A 116 -12.00 6.09 7.40
N MET A 117 -11.26 6.81 8.25
CA MET A 117 -10.56 8.02 7.86
C MET A 117 -9.51 7.78 6.76
N ALA A 118 -8.88 6.60 6.71
CA ALA A 118 -7.82 6.34 5.74
C ALA A 118 -8.35 6.18 4.32
N VAL A 119 -9.50 5.52 4.15
CA VAL A 119 -10.18 5.39 2.85
C VAL A 119 -10.63 6.75 2.35
N PHE A 120 -11.24 7.51 3.25
CA PHE A 120 -11.69 8.86 2.99
C PHE A 120 -10.52 9.79 2.58
N ASN A 121 -9.42 9.78 3.34
CA ASN A 121 -8.22 10.57 3.04
C ASN A 121 -7.53 10.12 1.74
N ARG A 122 -7.51 8.81 1.45
CA ARG A 122 -6.96 8.27 0.20
C ARG A 122 -7.74 8.76 -1.01
N MET A 123 -9.07 8.77 -0.97
CA MET A 123 -9.87 9.36 -2.05
C MET A 123 -9.49 10.82 -2.28
N ALA A 124 -9.34 11.61 -1.21
CA ALA A 124 -8.94 13.01 -1.32
C ALA A 124 -7.56 13.17 -2.00
N ARG A 125 -6.58 12.35 -1.61
CA ARG A 125 -5.28 12.30 -2.29
C ARG A 125 -5.44 11.98 -3.78
N GLY A 126 -6.26 11.00 -4.13
CA GLY A 126 -6.52 10.63 -5.53
C GLY A 126 -7.17 11.73 -6.35
N LEU A 127 -8.08 12.51 -5.76
CA LEU A 127 -8.67 13.68 -6.41
C LEU A 127 -7.62 14.76 -6.68
N LEU A 128 -6.76 15.06 -5.71
CA LEU A 128 -5.68 16.04 -5.89
C LEU A 128 -4.64 15.56 -6.91
N CYS A 129 -4.24 14.29 -6.84
CA CYS A 129 -3.30 13.68 -7.79
C CYS A 129 -3.80 13.78 -9.23
N SER A 130 -5.11 13.61 -9.45
CA SER A 130 -5.71 13.69 -10.78
C SER A 130 -5.61 15.05 -11.47
N VAL A 131 -5.29 16.10 -10.72
CA VAL A 131 -5.11 17.48 -11.22
C VAL A 131 -3.68 17.99 -11.01
N GLY A 132 -2.74 17.08 -10.74
CA GLY A 132 -1.31 17.40 -10.56
C GLY A 132 -0.97 18.05 -9.22
N VAL A 133 -1.87 18.01 -8.22
CA VAL A 133 -1.62 18.57 -6.89
C VAL A 133 -1.17 17.45 -5.95
N MET A 134 0.13 17.28 -5.78
CA MET A 134 0.72 16.28 -4.88
C MET A 134 2.15 16.68 -4.46
N PRO A 135 2.72 16.08 -3.41
CA PRO A 135 4.12 16.30 -3.08
C PRO A 135 5.04 15.83 -4.22
N GLU A 136 6.14 16.55 -4.46
CA GLU A 136 7.06 16.27 -5.58
C GLU A 136 7.61 14.84 -5.57
N GLY A 137 8.04 14.35 -4.39
CA GLY A 137 8.49 12.98 -4.23
C GLY A 137 7.42 11.95 -4.60
N VAL A 138 6.14 12.25 -4.37
CA VAL A 138 5.02 11.37 -4.77
C VAL A 138 4.84 11.38 -6.29
N SER A 139 4.96 12.54 -6.93
CA SER A 139 4.85 12.62 -8.39
C SER A 139 6.00 11.91 -9.11
N HIS A 140 7.24 12.02 -8.61
CA HIS A 140 8.39 11.36 -9.22
C HIS A 140 8.26 9.84 -9.13
N VAL A 141 7.95 9.31 -7.95
CA VAL A 141 7.77 7.86 -7.76
C VAL A 141 6.60 7.32 -8.58
N ALA A 142 5.48 8.06 -8.65
CA ALA A 142 4.34 7.66 -9.47
C ALA A 142 4.68 7.66 -10.97
N LYS A 143 5.47 8.63 -11.43
CA LYS A 143 5.96 8.70 -12.82
C LYS A 143 6.84 7.48 -13.15
N ASP A 144 7.83 7.18 -12.31
CA ASP A 144 8.72 6.03 -12.52
C ASP A 144 7.93 4.72 -12.57
N GLN A 145 6.92 4.58 -11.71
CA GLN A 145 6.08 3.40 -11.70
C GLN A 145 5.16 3.32 -12.93
N TRP A 146 4.69 4.44 -13.48
CA TRP A 146 3.96 4.46 -14.76
C TRP A 146 4.87 4.07 -15.94
N GLU A 147 6.03 4.71 -16.06
CA GLU A 147 6.92 4.63 -17.23
C GLU A 147 7.79 3.38 -17.24
N ILE A 148 8.46 3.07 -16.12
CA ILE A 148 9.45 1.98 -16.02
C ILE A 148 8.79 0.71 -15.46
N GLY A 149 7.73 0.87 -14.67
CA GLY A 149 6.99 -0.25 -14.09
C GLY A 149 7.40 -0.60 -12.65
N ASN A 150 8.36 0.12 -12.08
CA ASN A 150 8.71 0.02 -10.67
C ASN A 150 8.98 1.38 -10.02
N GLN A 151 8.71 1.50 -8.73
CA GLN A 151 8.73 2.76 -7.98
C GLN A 151 10.12 3.41 -7.82
N MET A 152 11.21 2.72 -8.15
CA MET A 152 12.58 3.21 -7.97
C MET A 152 13.32 3.46 -9.29
N GLY A 153 12.64 3.29 -10.41
CA GLY A 153 13.21 3.39 -11.75
C GLY A 153 14.38 2.43 -12.00
N VAL A 154 14.35 1.24 -11.39
CA VAL A 154 15.36 0.20 -11.59
C VAL A 154 15.19 -0.37 -12.99
N LEU A 155 16.25 -0.35 -13.80
CA LEU A 155 16.19 -0.94 -15.13
C LEU A 155 16.19 -2.47 -15.03
N LYS A 156 15.68 -3.13 -16.08
CA LYS A 156 15.59 -4.59 -16.12
C LYS A 156 16.98 -5.24 -15.96
N GLU A 157 17.99 -4.68 -16.63
CA GLU A 157 19.38 -5.15 -16.57
C GLU A 157 19.94 -5.03 -15.15
N ASP A 158 19.85 -3.87 -14.51
CA ASP A 158 20.32 -3.64 -13.13
C ASP A 158 19.66 -4.62 -12.13
N TYR A 159 18.36 -4.90 -12.31
CA TYR A 159 17.64 -5.84 -11.49
C TYR A 159 18.18 -7.27 -11.66
N LEU A 160 18.35 -7.74 -12.90
CA LEU A 160 18.87 -9.07 -13.18
C LEU A 160 20.32 -9.24 -12.71
N ASP A 161 21.16 -8.22 -12.89
CA ASP A 161 22.53 -8.19 -12.38
C ASP A 161 22.56 -8.29 -10.86
N THR A 162 21.65 -7.60 -10.17
CA THR A 162 21.51 -7.70 -8.72
C THR A 162 21.11 -9.12 -8.28
N LEU A 163 20.19 -9.77 -8.99
CA LEU A 163 19.80 -11.15 -8.68
C LEU A 163 20.97 -12.12 -8.90
N ALA A 164 21.72 -11.97 -9.99
CA ALA A 164 22.89 -12.79 -10.27
C ALA A 164 23.98 -12.61 -9.19
N TRP A 165 24.25 -11.36 -8.79
CA TRP A 165 25.20 -11.07 -7.71
C TRP A 165 24.78 -11.70 -6.38
N MET A 166 23.50 -11.58 -6.00
CA MET A 166 22.98 -12.23 -4.77
C MET A 166 23.04 -13.76 -4.84
N GLU A 167 22.83 -14.35 -6.01
CA GLU A 167 23.00 -15.79 -6.20
C GLU A 167 24.46 -16.21 -5.92
N GLU A 168 25.43 -15.50 -6.47
CA GLU A 168 26.86 -15.76 -6.24
C GLU A 168 27.25 -15.60 -4.77
N GLU A 169 26.76 -14.54 -4.09
CA GLU A 169 27.01 -14.33 -2.67
C GLU A 169 26.45 -15.47 -1.81
N LEU A 170 25.27 -15.99 -2.16
CA LEU A 170 24.68 -17.13 -1.45
C LEU A 170 25.47 -18.42 -1.66
N GLN A 171 25.86 -18.71 -2.91
CA GLN A 171 26.66 -19.88 -3.23
C GLN A 171 27.99 -19.85 -2.47
N ALA A 172 28.64 -18.67 -2.39
CA ALA A 172 29.86 -18.48 -1.62
C ALA A 172 29.63 -18.62 -0.10
N LYS A 173 28.57 -18.01 0.43
CA LYS A 173 28.23 -18.03 1.87
C LYS A 173 27.96 -19.44 2.40
N TYR A 174 27.27 -20.26 1.63
CA TYR A 174 26.92 -21.63 2.02
C TYR A 174 27.86 -22.69 1.42
N ASN A 175 28.81 -22.29 0.57
CA ASN A 175 29.67 -23.19 -0.20
C ASN A 175 28.87 -24.26 -0.95
N ASP A 176 27.77 -23.85 -1.57
CA ASP A 176 26.82 -24.71 -2.27
C ASP A 176 26.43 -24.10 -3.62
N PRO A 177 26.95 -24.62 -4.75
CA PRO A 177 26.65 -24.11 -6.09
C PRO A 177 25.23 -24.44 -6.58
N SER A 178 24.47 -25.26 -5.84
CA SER A 178 23.09 -25.61 -6.19
C SER A 178 22.06 -24.55 -5.77
N ILE A 179 22.47 -23.57 -4.95
CA ILE A 179 21.62 -22.43 -4.59
C ILE A 179 21.43 -21.55 -5.82
N LYS A 180 20.16 -21.28 -6.16
CA LYS A 180 19.75 -20.51 -7.33
C LYS A 180 18.69 -19.46 -6.99
N ILE A 181 18.74 -18.35 -7.71
CA ILE A 181 17.68 -17.34 -7.79
C ILE A 181 17.04 -17.46 -9.18
N PRO A 182 16.08 -18.40 -9.37
CA PRO A 182 15.45 -18.61 -10.66
C PRO A 182 14.64 -17.38 -11.08
N VAL A 183 14.82 -16.97 -12.34
CA VAL A 183 14.06 -15.91 -13.00
C VAL A 183 13.30 -16.50 -14.17
N ASP A 184 12.04 -16.12 -14.32
CA ASP A 184 11.13 -16.56 -15.40
C ASP A 184 11.04 -18.08 -15.58
N LYS A 185 11.14 -18.84 -14.48
CA LYS A 185 10.99 -20.30 -14.51
C LYS A 185 9.52 -20.68 -14.68
N GLU A 186 9.15 -21.09 -15.88
CA GLU A 186 7.82 -21.65 -16.17
C GLU A 186 7.54 -22.90 -15.31
N GLY A 187 6.31 -23.00 -14.81
CA GLY A 187 5.88 -24.13 -13.96
C GLY A 187 6.42 -24.08 -12.53
N ALA A 188 6.95 -22.94 -12.07
CA ALA A 188 7.19 -22.69 -10.66
C ALA A 188 5.88 -22.73 -9.86
N ASP A 189 5.91 -23.22 -8.63
CA ASP A 189 4.73 -23.19 -7.73
C ASP A 189 4.53 -21.78 -7.14
N ILE A 190 5.63 -21.06 -6.90
CA ILE A 190 5.64 -19.73 -6.29
C ILE A 190 6.29 -18.69 -7.20
N LEU A 191 5.63 -17.55 -7.38
CA LEU A 191 6.25 -16.28 -7.81
C LEU A 191 6.55 -15.42 -6.58
N TYR A 192 7.82 -15.09 -6.34
CA TYR A 192 8.22 -14.15 -5.30
C TYR A 192 8.32 -12.72 -5.86
N THR A 193 7.65 -11.77 -5.20
CA THR A 193 7.62 -10.35 -5.60
C THR A 193 8.07 -9.46 -4.46
N ILE A 194 8.84 -8.42 -4.80
CA ILE A 194 9.63 -7.64 -3.85
C ILE A 194 9.35 -6.14 -3.94
N ASN A 195 9.81 -5.41 -2.94
CA ASN A 195 9.93 -3.97 -3.02
C ASN A 195 11.19 -3.60 -3.85
N PRO A 196 11.11 -2.69 -4.84
CA PRO A 196 12.28 -2.21 -5.60
C PRO A 196 13.40 -1.61 -4.77
N ARG A 197 13.14 -1.21 -3.52
CA ARG A 197 14.19 -0.86 -2.56
C ARG A 197 15.14 -2.02 -2.29
N GLU A 198 14.64 -3.25 -2.26
CA GLU A 198 15.45 -4.46 -2.05
C GLU A 198 16.43 -4.60 -3.22
N ALA A 199 15.97 -4.50 -4.46
CA ALA A 199 16.87 -4.55 -5.63
C ALA A 199 17.88 -3.38 -5.68
N LYS A 200 17.47 -2.16 -5.31
CA LYS A 200 18.32 -0.96 -5.50
C LYS A 200 19.29 -0.67 -4.34
N TYR A 201 18.87 -0.93 -3.10
CA TYR A 201 19.58 -0.46 -1.91
C TYR A 201 19.88 -1.54 -0.88
N ASP A 202 19.09 -2.61 -0.83
CA ASP A 202 19.27 -3.66 0.18
C ASP A 202 18.94 -5.06 -0.34
N PRO A 203 19.77 -5.62 -1.24
CA PRO A 203 19.45 -6.87 -1.92
C PRO A 203 19.62 -8.11 -1.02
N ARG A 204 20.13 -7.92 0.21
CA ARG A 204 20.32 -8.98 1.20
C ARG A 204 19.02 -9.69 1.54
N SER A 205 17.89 -8.98 1.57
CA SER A 205 16.57 -9.60 1.83
C SER A 205 16.17 -10.58 0.73
N ILE A 206 16.53 -10.31 -0.53
CA ILE A 206 16.34 -11.20 -1.67
C ILE A 206 17.18 -12.47 -1.46
N ALA A 207 18.45 -12.29 -1.09
CA ALA A 207 19.34 -13.41 -0.81
C ALA A 207 18.83 -14.29 0.36
N GLU A 208 18.38 -13.67 1.45
CA GLU A 208 17.83 -14.37 2.61
C GLU A 208 16.55 -15.15 2.27
N ALA A 209 15.65 -14.57 1.49
CA ALA A 209 14.46 -15.25 1.00
C ALA A 209 14.82 -16.44 0.08
N ALA A 210 15.76 -16.25 -0.85
CA ALA A 210 16.24 -17.29 -1.74
C ALA A 210 16.86 -18.48 -0.98
N ALA A 211 17.66 -18.20 0.06
CA ALA A 211 18.21 -19.23 0.93
C ALA A 211 17.09 -20.04 1.61
N ILE A 212 16.07 -19.36 2.16
CA ILE A 212 14.92 -20.03 2.78
C ILE A 212 14.19 -20.92 1.78
N PHE A 213 13.90 -20.42 0.57
CA PHE A 213 13.23 -21.21 -0.46
C PHE A 213 14.06 -22.41 -0.90
N HIS A 214 15.38 -22.24 -1.07
CA HIS A 214 16.29 -23.32 -1.41
C HIS A 214 16.29 -24.42 -0.34
N PHE A 215 16.52 -24.07 0.93
CA PHE A 215 16.57 -25.06 2.02
C PHE A 215 15.20 -25.67 2.35
N ALA A 216 14.12 -24.97 2.05
CA ALA A 216 12.77 -25.53 2.12
C ALA A 216 12.48 -26.49 0.95
N GLY A 217 13.33 -26.55 -0.09
CA GLY A 217 13.09 -27.31 -1.31
C GLY A 217 11.92 -26.76 -2.12
N GLU A 218 11.72 -25.44 -2.10
CA GLU A 218 10.60 -24.80 -2.82
C GLU A 218 10.86 -24.68 -4.31
N ASN A 219 9.81 -24.89 -5.10
CA ASN A 219 9.84 -24.65 -6.53
C ASN A 219 9.34 -23.22 -6.79
N TRP A 220 10.26 -22.26 -6.82
CA TRP A 220 9.94 -20.84 -6.91
C TRP A 220 10.60 -20.16 -8.11
N THR A 221 10.18 -18.93 -8.39
CA THR A 221 10.77 -18.03 -9.37
C THR A 221 10.55 -16.58 -8.96
N MET A 222 11.40 -15.70 -9.45
CA MET A 222 11.10 -14.28 -9.61
C MET A 222 10.71 -14.02 -11.07
N SER A 223 10.04 -12.91 -11.33
CA SER A 223 9.74 -12.46 -12.70
C SER A 223 10.74 -11.38 -13.11
N SER A 224 11.16 -11.38 -14.38
CA SER A 224 11.96 -10.28 -14.94
C SER A 224 11.13 -9.02 -15.22
N GLU A 225 9.80 -9.14 -15.21
CA GLU A 225 8.85 -8.04 -15.43
C GLU A 225 7.72 -8.03 -14.40
N GLY A 226 7.13 -6.87 -14.12
CA GLY A 226 5.98 -6.78 -13.21
C GLY A 226 6.27 -7.23 -11.77
N TRP A 227 7.54 -7.22 -11.34
CA TRP A 227 7.99 -7.74 -10.06
C TRP A 227 7.81 -6.77 -8.88
N ASP A 228 7.48 -5.49 -9.13
CA ASP A 228 7.23 -4.48 -8.09
C ASP A 228 5.83 -4.62 -7.50
N MET A 229 5.76 -5.03 -6.22
CA MET A 229 4.50 -5.09 -5.46
C MET A 229 4.18 -3.81 -4.66
N THR A 230 5.09 -2.84 -4.61
CA THR A 230 4.94 -1.66 -3.74
C THR A 230 3.67 -0.90 -4.07
N ASN A 231 3.35 -0.71 -5.35
CA ASN A 231 2.10 -0.10 -5.81
C ASN A 231 1.75 1.24 -5.12
N PHE A 232 2.30 2.33 -5.65
CA PHE A 232 2.17 3.68 -5.09
C PHE A 232 0.75 4.26 -5.23
N GLY A 233 -0.10 3.63 -6.06
CA GLY A 233 -1.54 3.91 -6.15
C GLY A 233 -2.28 3.81 -4.80
N LEU A 234 -1.79 2.95 -3.89
CA LEU A 234 -2.30 2.89 -2.53
C LEU A 234 -1.99 4.18 -1.74
N PHE A 235 -0.78 4.71 -1.88
CA PHE A 235 -0.30 5.88 -1.14
C PHE A 235 -0.88 7.19 -1.66
N ASN A 236 -0.84 7.40 -2.98
CA ASN A 236 -1.28 8.64 -3.62
C ASN A 236 -2.80 8.67 -3.91
N GLY A 237 -3.50 7.54 -3.80
CA GLY A 237 -4.94 7.45 -4.03
C GLY A 237 -5.35 7.38 -5.51
N ASP A 238 -4.39 7.20 -6.41
CA ASP A 238 -4.61 6.93 -7.83
C ASP A 238 -4.93 5.44 -8.04
N ASP A 239 -6.21 5.17 -8.26
CA ASP A 239 -6.71 3.81 -8.49
C ASP A 239 -6.26 3.28 -9.87
N ASP A 240 -6.06 4.16 -10.85
CA ASP A 240 -5.67 3.76 -12.21
C ASP A 240 -4.23 3.26 -12.20
N LEU A 241 -3.33 4.00 -11.53
CA LEU A 241 -1.96 3.54 -11.26
C LEU A 241 -1.97 2.25 -10.46
N GLY A 242 -2.80 2.19 -9.41
CA GLY A 242 -2.87 1.02 -8.55
C GLY A 242 -3.31 -0.23 -9.29
N GLY A 243 -4.28 -0.11 -10.20
CA GLY A 243 -4.72 -1.19 -11.06
C GLY A 243 -3.68 -1.57 -12.12
N ALA A 244 -2.97 -0.60 -12.71
CA ALA A 244 -1.92 -0.87 -13.69
C ALA A 244 -0.77 -1.69 -13.10
N VAL A 245 -0.29 -1.33 -11.90
CA VAL A 245 0.78 -2.06 -11.21
C VAL A 245 0.34 -3.47 -10.83
N ALA A 246 -0.85 -3.60 -10.23
CA ALA A 246 -1.39 -4.90 -9.87
C ALA A 246 -1.52 -5.83 -11.09
N LYS A 247 -2.06 -5.32 -12.21
CA LYS A 247 -2.19 -6.09 -13.45
C LYS A 247 -0.86 -6.59 -13.99
N ARG A 248 0.21 -5.77 -13.99
CA ARG A 248 1.54 -6.21 -14.44
C ARG A 248 2.04 -7.42 -13.65
N LEU A 249 1.89 -7.40 -12.32
CA LEU A 249 2.26 -8.53 -11.47
C LEU A 249 1.37 -9.75 -11.73
N TYR A 250 0.06 -9.55 -11.90
CA TYR A 250 -0.87 -10.64 -12.17
C TYR A 250 -0.62 -11.28 -13.55
N ASP A 251 -0.27 -10.47 -14.55
CA ASP A 251 0.13 -10.94 -15.88
C ASP A 251 1.41 -11.75 -15.81
N ALA A 252 2.42 -11.30 -15.06
CA ALA A 252 3.64 -12.09 -14.82
C ALA A 252 3.33 -13.44 -14.15
N ALA A 253 2.47 -13.45 -13.14
CA ALA A 253 2.05 -14.69 -12.46
C ALA A 253 1.32 -15.66 -13.41
N ASP A 254 0.39 -15.15 -14.22
CA ASP A 254 -0.38 -15.97 -15.17
C ASP A 254 0.51 -16.50 -16.30
N ASN A 255 1.44 -15.68 -16.82
CA ASN A 255 2.37 -16.09 -17.89
C ASN A 255 3.32 -17.20 -17.42
N LEU A 256 3.78 -17.15 -16.17
CA LEU A 256 4.65 -18.17 -15.60
C LEU A 256 3.88 -19.41 -15.11
N GLY A 257 2.54 -19.34 -15.09
CA GLY A 257 1.67 -20.43 -14.66
C GLY A 257 1.79 -20.78 -13.18
N VAL A 258 2.14 -19.81 -12.33
CA VAL A 258 2.37 -20.08 -10.90
C VAL A 258 1.06 -20.31 -10.14
N LYS A 259 1.14 -21.09 -9.06
CA LYS A 259 -0.02 -21.39 -8.20
C LYS A 259 -0.20 -20.34 -7.10
N LYS A 260 0.91 -19.71 -6.67
CA LYS A 260 0.93 -18.76 -5.57
C LYS A 260 1.87 -17.59 -5.88
N VAL A 261 1.43 -16.39 -5.54
CA VAL A 261 2.29 -15.19 -5.46
C VAL A 261 2.61 -14.93 -3.99
N VAL A 262 3.89 -15.00 -3.64
CA VAL A 262 4.39 -14.67 -2.31
C VAL A 262 4.95 -13.25 -2.33
N ILE A 263 4.34 -12.39 -1.54
CA ILE A 263 4.68 -10.98 -1.42
C ILE A 263 5.72 -10.85 -0.29
N SER A 264 6.81 -10.13 -0.54
CA SER A 264 7.86 -9.89 0.46
C SER A 264 7.32 -9.18 1.72
N GLU A 265 8.20 -8.96 2.70
CA GLU A 265 7.85 -8.51 4.06
C GLU A 265 7.07 -7.18 4.12
N CYS A 266 7.07 -6.40 3.04
CA CYS A 266 6.39 -5.11 2.98
C CYS A 266 4.86 -5.25 3.14
N GLY A 267 4.35 -4.85 4.30
CA GLY A 267 2.91 -4.83 4.56
C GLY A 267 2.11 -3.94 3.63
N HIS A 268 2.70 -2.84 3.14
CA HIS A 268 2.07 -1.98 2.14
C HIS A 268 1.81 -2.75 0.85
N GLY A 269 2.84 -3.46 0.35
CA GLY A 269 2.76 -4.32 -0.82
C GLY A 269 1.76 -5.45 -0.68
N TYR A 270 1.73 -6.08 0.50
CA TYR A 270 0.73 -7.12 0.77
C TYR A 270 -0.69 -6.58 0.64
N ARG A 271 -0.97 -5.42 1.25
CA ARG A 271 -2.29 -4.79 1.16
C ARG A 271 -2.62 -4.35 -0.27
N SER A 272 -1.74 -3.59 -0.91
CA SER A 272 -1.99 -3.02 -2.24
C SER A 272 -2.21 -4.11 -3.28
N THR A 273 -1.40 -5.17 -3.25
CA THR A 273 -1.47 -6.25 -4.22
C THR A 273 -2.62 -7.22 -3.92
N ARG A 274 -2.74 -7.71 -2.68
CA ARG A 274 -3.75 -8.73 -2.36
C ARG A 274 -5.15 -8.15 -2.10
N CYS A 275 -5.24 -7.08 -1.32
CA CYS A 275 -6.52 -6.62 -0.79
C CYS A 275 -7.20 -5.59 -1.70
N GLU A 276 -6.41 -4.76 -2.39
CA GLU A 276 -6.91 -3.64 -3.16
C GLU A 276 -6.73 -3.83 -4.68
N GLY A 277 -5.67 -4.53 -5.09
CA GLY A 277 -5.23 -4.66 -6.49
C GLY A 277 -6.27 -5.28 -7.42
N GLN A 278 -7.03 -6.30 -6.96
CA GLN A 278 -8.12 -6.89 -7.75
C GLN A 278 -9.24 -5.88 -8.03
N ASN A 279 -9.58 -5.04 -7.04
CA ASN A 279 -10.62 -4.02 -7.18
C ASN A 279 -10.21 -2.91 -8.14
N TRP A 280 -8.96 -2.43 -8.04
CA TRP A 280 -8.43 -1.39 -8.92
C TRP A 280 -8.15 -1.91 -10.33
N GLY A 281 -7.62 -3.14 -10.44
CA GLY A 281 -7.36 -3.81 -11.70
C GLY A 281 -8.61 -4.37 -12.38
N GLN A 282 -9.76 -4.37 -11.67
CA GLN A 282 -11.03 -4.96 -12.09
C GLN A 282 -10.86 -6.39 -12.63
N ARG A 283 -10.10 -7.20 -11.89
CA ARG A 283 -9.70 -8.54 -12.31
C ARG A 283 -9.72 -9.52 -11.16
N ASP A 284 -10.35 -10.65 -11.40
CA ASP A 284 -10.21 -11.83 -10.56
C ASP A 284 -8.91 -12.56 -10.89
N VAL A 285 -8.20 -13.01 -9.85
CA VAL A 285 -6.98 -13.81 -9.99
C VAL A 285 -7.26 -15.27 -9.67
N LYS A 286 -6.54 -16.18 -10.33
CA LYS A 286 -6.71 -17.64 -10.17
C LYS A 286 -5.70 -18.25 -9.18
N PHE A 287 -4.64 -17.53 -8.88
CA PHE A 287 -3.58 -17.93 -7.95
C PHE A 287 -3.83 -17.39 -6.55
N VAL A 288 -3.20 -18.02 -5.56
CA VAL A 288 -3.24 -17.56 -4.17
C VAL A 288 -2.24 -16.43 -3.96
N MET A 289 -2.62 -15.37 -3.25
CA MET A 289 -1.70 -14.32 -2.82
C MET A 289 -1.44 -14.45 -1.32
N GLU A 290 -0.17 -14.55 -0.94
CA GLU A 290 0.26 -14.84 0.43
C GLU A 290 1.39 -13.90 0.86
N SER A 291 1.49 -13.62 2.17
CA SER A 291 2.62 -12.88 2.73
C SER A 291 3.75 -13.86 3.00
N SER A 292 4.99 -13.43 2.76
CA SER A 292 6.19 -14.20 3.11
C SER A 292 6.19 -14.70 4.57
N VAL A 293 5.59 -13.96 5.50
CA VAL A 293 5.41 -14.39 6.91
C VAL A 293 4.67 -15.72 7.01
N ILE A 294 3.54 -15.86 6.30
CA ILE A 294 2.74 -17.09 6.32
C ILE A 294 3.51 -18.24 5.66
N THR A 295 4.15 -17.97 4.53
CA THR A 295 4.98 -18.95 3.82
C THR A 295 6.10 -19.49 4.71
N MET A 296 6.79 -18.62 5.47
CA MET A 296 7.83 -19.02 6.42
C MET A 296 7.28 -19.88 7.56
N ILE A 297 6.13 -19.50 8.12
CA ILE A 297 5.46 -20.26 9.18
C ILE A 297 5.09 -21.67 8.69
N ASP A 298 4.57 -21.77 7.45
CA ASP A 298 4.19 -23.05 6.87
C ASP A 298 5.39 -23.97 6.65
N TYR A 299 6.54 -23.44 6.23
CA TYR A 299 7.77 -24.22 6.12
C TYR A 299 8.25 -24.76 7.47
N ILE A 300 8.14 -23.96 8.53
CA ILE A 300 8.51 -24.40 9.89
C ILE A 300 7.54 -25.48 10.37
N ARG A 301 6.23 -25.26 10.23
CA ARG A 301 5.20 -26.21 10.66
C ARG A 301 5.26 -27.54 9.90
N ALA A 302 5.55 -27.50 8.61
CA ALA A 302 5.74 -28.70 7.78
C ALA A 302 7.09 -29.40 8.03
N GLY A 303 7.98 -28.83 8.84
CA GLY A 303 9.31 -29.38 9.10
C GLY A 303 10.27 -29.27 7.91
N ARG A 304 9.92 -28.52 6.87
CA ARG A 304 10.79 -28.19 5.71
C ARG A 304 11.95 -27.30 6.16
N ILE A 305 11.70 -26.41 7.12
CA ILE A 305 12.73 -25.63 7.81
C ILE A 305 12.71 -25.98 9.30
N LYS A 306 13.88 -26.30 9.86
CA LYS A 306 14.04 -26.58 11.30
C LYS A 306 14.73 -25.40 11.97
N VAL A 307 14.07 -24.80 12.94
CA VAL A 307 14.59 -23.68 13.72
C VAL A 307 15.17 -24.15 15.05
N ASP A 308 16.35 -23.64 15.40
CA ASP A 308 16.98 -23.86 16.70
C ASP A 308 16.77 -22.62 17.58
N LYS A 309 15.84 -22.73 18.53
CA LYS A 309 15.46 -21.64 19.44
C LYS A 309 16.62 -21.14 20.31
N SER A 310 17.65 -21.95 20.53
CA SER A 310 18.81 -21.56 21.35
C SER A 310 19.67 -20.49 20.67
N LYS A 311 19.61 -20.36 19.34
CA LYS A 311 20.38 -19.37 18.57
C LYS A 311 19.84 -17.95 18.69
N ASN A 312 18.55 -17.80 19.04
CA ASN A 312 17.89 -16.51 19.23
C ASN A 312 17.23 -16.46 20.62
N ASN A 313 18.01 -16.70 21.67
CA ASN A 313 17.51 -16.81 23.05
C ASN A 313 17.32 -15.46 23.76
N PHE A 314 17.06 -14.38 23.01
CA PHE A 314 16.86 -13.03 23.53
C PHE A 314 15.44 -12.53 23.23
N SER A 315 14.99 -11.54 24.01
CA SER A 315 13.67 -10.94 23.81
C SER A 315 13.67 -9.97 22.63
N VAL A 316 12.62 -10.01 21.82
CA VAL A 316 12.40 -9.12 20.68
C VAL A 316 11.10 -8.35 20.89
N THR A 317 11.10 -7.05 20.57
CA THR A 317 9.87 -6.25 20.47
C THR A 317 9.47 -6.15 19.01
N TYR A 318 8.37 -6.80 18.64
CA TYR A 318 7.83 -6.74 17.28
C TYR A 318 6.97 -5.49 17.08
N HIS A 319 7.19 -4.77 15.98
CA HIS A 319 6.38 -3.60 15.62
C HIS A 319 5.32 -3.98 14.58
N ASP A 320 4.05 -3.98 15.00
CA ASP A 320 2.93 -4.29 14.12
C ASP A 320 2.76 -3.23 13.01
N SER A 321 3.04 -3.63 11.76
CA SER A 321 2.91 -2.74 10.62
C SER A 321 1.44 -2.32 10.39
N CYS A 322 1.22 -1.07 10.02
CA CYS A 322 -0.14 -0.55 9.87
C CYS A 322 -0.96 -1.27 8.79
N ASN A 323 -0.31 -1.75 7.73
CA ASN A 323 -0.99 -2.45 6.65
C ASN A 323 -1.20 -3.93 6.96
N LEU A 324 -0.20 -4.69 7.44
CA LEU A 324 -0.42 -6.09 7.83
C LEU A 324 -1.42 -6.20 8.98
N ALA A 325 -1.18 -5.47 10.07
CA ALA A 325 -2.01 -5.59 11.26
C ALA A 325 -3.37 -4.91 11.09
N ARG A 326 -3.41 -3.58 10.97
CA ARG A 326 -4.68 -2.83 11.03
C ARG A 326 -5.51 -2.90 9.76
N SER A 327 -4.91 -3.20 8.60
CA SER A 327 -5.64 -3.28 7.34
C SER A 327 -5.90 -4.71 6.86
N CYS A 328 -4.99 -5.64 7.16
CA CYS A 328 -5.09 -7.02 6.70
C CYS A 328 -5.35 -8.03 7.82
N GLY A 329 -5.32 -7.62 9.10
CA GLY A 329 -5.64 -8.46 10.25
C GLY A 329 -4.50 -9.36 10.75
N MET A 330 -3.30 -9.26 10.17
CA MET A 330 -2.16 -10.12 10.51
C MET A 330 -1.40 -9.52 11.70
N THR A 331 -1.54 -10.14 12.87
CA THR A 331 -1.01 -9.66 14.16
C THR A 331 -0.32 -10.78 14.92
N GLU A 332 -0.96 -11.91 15.14
CA GLU A 332 -0.35 -13.01 15.88
C GLU A 332 0.63 -13.83 15.05
N GLU A 333 0.43 -13.89 13.73
CA GLU A 333 1.22 -14.73 12.84
C GLU A 333 2.72 -14.39 12.84
N PRO A 334 3.13 -13.10 12.72
CA PRO A 334 4.55 -12.75 12.81
C PRO A 334 5.23 -13.15 14.13
N ARG A 335 4.47 -13.36 15.21
CA ARG A 335 5.00 -13.76 16.53
C ARG A 335 5.28 -15.26 16.64
N ILE A 336 4.92 -16.05 15.62
CA ILE A 336 5.19 -17.49 15.55
C ILE A 336 6.63 -17.77 15.12
N LEU A 337 7.24 -16.84 14.36
CA LEU A 337 8.62 -16.89 13.88
C LEU A 337 9.61 -16.57 15.01
#